data_AF-S7VHZ7-F1
#
_entry.id   AF-S7VHZ7-F1
#
_cell.length_a   1.000
_cell.length_b   1.000
_cell.length_c   1.000
_cell.angle_alpha   90.00
_cell.angle_beta   90.00
_cell.angle_gamma   90.00
#
_symmetry.space_group_name_H-M   'P 1'
#
loop_
_entity.id
_entity.type
_entity.pdbx_description
1 polymer ?
#
loop_
_entity_poly.entity_id
_entity_poly.type
_entity_poly.pdbx_seq_one_letter_code
_entity_poly.pdbx_strand_id
1 'polypeptide(L)'
;MKPEFKYKTIQFLTLLIIAASTYGFISKEPRKHHPHINAKEVEIHPQKLSNFTLADGEEYKLVNSSIKQFYTIAFSGNIEKFDTLTIGKGSGRYLTSNLIITPDSIISNRVTNVTARTATKHQLTLKNDISIKIERGLSSSTVTIINEKDTLSFSSDFIGMNQPFIHSSGTEIKVDTFEFICEDYNSDVFVFGDSYVSSASPSRWPYYINEAGYQFLCDGLPGGKSKDSFDFINAAFSINKPKYAIWCLGMNDKSDVERVANEEWKSYVKKVMELCAKHNVTLILSTVPTVEIRNNRGKNDFVRASGYRYIDFDEAVSDGEGNWKEGMLAKDGVHPDKKGAEAMADKFLSDFPEIKNYLR
;
A
#
# COMPACT_ATOMS: atom_id res chain seq x y z
N MET A 1 -17.64 52.10 57.24
CA MET A 1 -18.56 52.49 56.15
C MET A 1 -19.42 51.28 55.80
N LYS A 2 -20.65 51.26 56.31
CA LYS A 2 -21.69 50.26 56.01
C LYS A 2 -22.80 51.01 55.26
N PRO A 3 -23.37 50.49 54.16
CA PRO A 3 -24.52 51.12 53.54
C PRO A 3 -25.82 50.71 54.26
N GLU A 4 -26.72 51.68 54.39
CA GLU A 4 -28.04 51.55 54.99
C GLU A 4 -29.04 50.84 54.07
N PHE A 5 -29.90 50.03 54.68
CA PHE A 5 -31.12 49.46 54.11
C PHE A 5 -32.28 50.47 54.22
N LYS A 6 -33.08 50.61 53.15
CA LYS A 6 -34.52 50.92 53.26
C LYS A 6 -35.33 50.05 52.30
N TYR A 7 -36.11 49.16 52.90
CA TYR A 7 -37.33 48.52 52.38
C TYR A 7 -38.36 49.60 51.97
N LYS A 8 -39.31 49.44 51.02
CA LYS A 8 -40.43 48.48 50.86
C LYS A 8 -41.17 49.01 49.58
N THR A 9 -41.81 48.25 48.68
CA THR A 9 -43.10 47.56 48.89
C THR A 9 -43.45 46.77 47.62
N ILE A 10 -44.10 45.64 47.89
CA ILE A 10 -44.72 44.61 47.06
C ILE A 10 -45.77 45.16 46.07
N GLN A 11 -45.83 44.58 44.85
CA GLN A 11 -47.12 44.24 44.23
C GLN A 11 -47.02 42.98 43.37
N PHE A 12 -47.94 42.06 43.70
CA PHE A 12 -48.26 40.75 43.12
C PHE A 12 -49.14 40.93 41.87
N LEU A 13 -48.93 40.12 40.81
CA LEU A 13 -49.95 39.32 40.06
C LEU A 13 -49.28 38.78 38.78
N THR A 14 -49.03 37.49 38.62
CA THR A 14 -49.94 36.39 38.19
C THR A 14 -49.93 36.15 36.67
N LEU A 15 -49.40 34.97 36.32
CA LEU A 15 -49.64 34.08 35.17
C LEU A 15 -50.08 34.66 33.81
N LEU A 16 -49.41 34.22 32.73
CA LEU A 16 -50.05 33.28 31.79
C LEU A 16 -49.02 32.51 30.94
N ILE A 17 -49.23 31.19 30.88
CA ILE A 17 -48.61 30.22 29.99
C ILE A 17 -49.26 30.36 28.60
N ILE A 18 -48.48 30.44 27.54
CA ILE A 18 -48.87 29.94 26.22
C ILE A 18 -47.68 29.20 25.60
N ALA A 19 -47.85 27.89 25.44
CA ALA A 19 -47.08 27.06 24.53
C ALA A 19 -47.79 27.02 23.17
N ALA A 20 -47.04 27.27 22.10
CA ALA A 20 -47.25 26.78 20.72
C ALA A 20 -46.07 27.31 19.88
N SER A 21 -45.03 26.52 19.62
CA SER A 21 -44.89 25.66 18.44
C SER A 21 -45.02 26.40 17.10
N THR A 22 -43.89 26.88 16.58
CA THR A 22 -43.64 26.88 15.13
C THR A 22 -42.18 26.52 14.87
N TYR A 23 -42.04 25.43 14.11
CA TYR A 23 -40.87 25.01 13.36
C TYR A 23 -40.07 26.21 12.80
N GLY A 24 -38.78 26.25 13.11
CA GLY A 24 -37.86 27.27 12.60
C GLY A 24 -36.48 26.67 12.34
N PHE A 25 -36.30 26.18 11.11
CA PHE A 25 -35.04 26.05 10.38
C PHE A 25 -33.84 25.35 11.06
N ILE A 26 -33.70 24.06 10.73
CA ILE A 26 -32.39 23.44 10.54
C ILE A 26 -31.71 24.22 9.40
N SER A 27 -30.84 25.17 9.72
CA SER A 27 -29.87 25.65 8.75
C SER A 27 -28.85 24.53 8.54
N LYS A 28 -28.98 23.84 7.39
CA LYS A 28 -27.83 23.13 6.83
C LYS A 28 -26.78 24.19 6.54
N GLU A 29 -25.74 24.27 7.36
CA GLU A 29 -24.55 25.01 6.97
C GLU A 29 -24.10 24.49 5.59
N PRO A 30 -23.85 25.37 4.61
CA PRO A 30 -23.30 24.96 3.34
C PRO A 30 -21.92 24.34 3.61
N ARG A 31 -21.70 23.12 3.08
CA ARG A 31 -20.39 22.47 3.06
C ARG A 31 -19.36 23.52 2.63
N LYS A 32 -18.47 23.88 3.55
CA LYS A 32 -17.30 24.71 3.22
C LYS A 32 -16.58 23.99 2.09
N HIS A 33 -16.56 24.63 0.92
CA HIS A 33 -15.71 24.21 -0.18
C HIS A 33 -14.30 24.08 0.36
N HIS A 34 -13.81 22.83 0.44
CA HIS A 34 -12.41 22.58 0.69
C HIS A 34 -11.63 23.28 -0.43
N PRO A 35 -10.59 24.08 -0.10
CA PRO A 35 -9.77 24.69 -1.12
C PRO A 35 -9.26 23.59 -2.04
N HIS A 36 -9.42 23.76 -3.36
CA HIS A 36 -8.80 22.90 -4.34
C HIS A 36 -7.29 22.95 -4.12
N ILE A 37 -6.78 21.97 -3.37
CA ILE A 37 -5.37 21.67 -3.33
C ILE A 37 -5.05 21.21 -4.74
N ASN A 38 -4.30 22.02 -5.48
CA ASN A 38 -3.70 21.61 -6.75
C ASN A 38 -2.71 20.49 -6.45
N ALA A 39 -3.23 19.26 -6.32
CA ALA A 39 -2.44 18.07 -6.24
C ALA A 39 -1.75 17.92 -7.60
N LYS A 40 -0.42 17.92 -7.61
CA LYS A 40 0.31 17.42 -8.75
C LYS A 40 -0.26 16.02 -9.05
N GLU A 41 -0.82 15.83 -10.24
CA GLU A 41 -1.43 14.55 -10.61
C GLU A 41 -0.38 13.44 -10.47
N VAL A 42 -0.78 12.32 -9.86
CA VAL A 42 0.05 11.12 -9.78
C VAL A 42 0.25 10.61 -11.20
N GLU A 43 1.50 10.40 -11.62
CA GLU A 43 1.78 9.79 -12.92
C GLU A 43 1.40 8.31 -12.87
N ILE A 44 0.46 7.91 -13.74
CA ILE A 44 -0.05 6.54 -13.81
C ILE A 44 0.48 5.88 -15.07
N HIS A 45 1.34 4.89 -14.91
CA HIS A 45 1.81 4.03 -15.98
C HIS A 45 0.83 2.88 -16.23
N PRO A 46 0.74 2.38 -17.48
CA PRO A 46 -0.15 1.28 -17.80
C PRO A 46 0.35 -0.05 -17.20
N GLN A 47 -0.57 -0.99 -17.03
CA GLN A 47 -0.25 -2.37 -16.62
C GLN A 47 0.42 -3.17 -17.75
N LYS A 48 0.16 -2.78 -19.00
CA LYS A 48 0.62 -3.45 -20.23
C LYS A 48 1.02 -2.43 -21.28
N LEU A 49 2.14 -2.71 -21.96
CA LEU A 49 2.58 -2.06 -23.19
C LEU A 49 2.68 -3.11 -24.29
N SER A 50 2.35 -2.74 -25.53
CA SER A 50 2.37 -3.66 -26.67
C SER A 50 2.75 -2.92 -27.95
N ASN A 51 3.32 -3.65 -28.91
CA ASN A 51 3.64 -3.17 -30.25
C ASN A 51 4.50 -1.90 -30.26
N PHE A 52 5.63 -1.92 -29.54
CA PHE A 52 6.58 -0.82 -29.51
C PHE A 52 8.00 -1.31 -29.83
N THR A 53 8.88 -0.39 -30.22
CA THR A 53 10.32 -0.70 -30.36
C THR A 53 11.02 -0.31 -29.07
N LEU A 54 11.76 -1.24 -28.49
CA LEU A 54 12.73 -0.97 -27.44
C LEU A 54 14.08 -0.70 -28.11
N ALA A 55 14.42 0.57 -28.28
CA ALA A 55 15.70 0.98 -28.88
C ALA A 55 16.85 0.98 -27.86
N ASP A 56 18.08 1.09 -28.34
CA ASP A 56 19.27 1.19 -27.50
C ASP A 56 19.18 2.38 -26.52
N GLY A 57 19.44 2.11 -25.24
CA GLY A 57 19.39 3.09 -24.16
C GLY A 57 17.99 3.39 -23.62
N GLU A 58 16.92 2.89 -24.24
CA GLU A 58 15.55 3.14 -23.78
C GLU A 58 15.19 2.33 -22.54
N GLU A 59 14.26 2.87 -21.74
CA GLU A 59 13.65 2.21 -20.60
C GLU A 59 12.14 2.43 -20.63
N TYR A 60 11.37 1.35 -20.47
CA TYR A 60 9.92 1.41 -20.31
C TYR A 60 9.53 0.90 -18.94
N LYS A 61 8.49 1.53 -18.36
CA LYS A 61 7.99 1.21 -17.03
C LYS A 61 6.51 0.92 -17.07
N LEU A 62 6.09 0.01 -16.19
CA LEU A 62 4.69 -0.31 -15.96
C LEU A 62 4.20 0.33 -14.66
N VAL A 63 2.93 0.06 -14.37
CA VAL A 63 2.21 0.48 -13.17
C VAL A 63 3.05 0.34 -11.88
N ASN A 64 2.96 1.35 -11.03
CA ASN A 64 3.72 1.40 -9.78
C ASN A 64 2.98 0.67 -8.65
N SER A 65 3.64 -0.25 -7.94
CA SER A 65 3.04 -1.00 -6.83
C SER A 65 4.09 -1.49 -5.83
N SER A 66 3.72 -1.66 -4.56
CA SER A 66 4.56 -2.35 -3.56
C SER A 66 4.17 -3.81 -3.33
N ILE A 67 3.39 -4.38 -4.26
CA ILE A 67 3.11 -5.82 -4.35
C ILE A 67 4.43 -6.60 -4.48
N LYS A 68 4.59 -7.64 -3.65
CA LYS A 68 5.81 -8.49 -3.53
C LYS A 68 5.53 -9.98 -3.77
N GLN A 69 4.28 -10.34 -3.97
CA GLN A 69 3.80 -11.72 -4.06
C GLN A 69 2.75 -11.85 -5.15
N PHE A 70 2.56 -13.08 -5.64
CA PHE A 70 1.50 -13.45 -6.59
C PHE A 70 1.41 -12.54 -7.80
N TYR A 71 2.57 -12.28 -8.43
CA TYR A 71 2.62 -11.49 -9.64
C TYR A 71 3.49 -12.16 -10.71
N THR A 72 3.27 -11.77 -11.96
CA THR A 72 4.11 -12.11 -13.10
C THR A 72 4.57 -10.85 -13.80
N ILE A 73 5.85 -10.78 -14.16
CA ILE A 73 6.36 -9.83 -15.16
C ILE A 73 6.60 -10.63 -16.43
N ALA A 74 5.94 -10.26 -17.53
CA ALA A 74 6.03 -10.93 -18.81
C ALA A 74 6.52 -9.96 -19.89
N PHE A 75 7.43 -10.43 -20.73
CA PHE A 75 7.99 -9.69 -21.85
C PHE A 75 8.14 -10.63 -23.05
N SER A 76 7.78 -10.18 -24.25
CA SER A 76 8.05 -10.90 -25.49
C SER A 76 8.27 -9.96 -26.67
N GLY A 77 9.10 -10.38 -27.62
CA GLY A 77 9.35 -9.64 -28.84
C GLY A 77 10.35 -10.31 -29.76
N ASN A 78 10.63 -9.64 -30.88
CA ASN A 78 11.60 -10.05 -31.89
C ASN A 78 12.88 -9.19 -31.78
N ILE A 79 14.01 -9.85 -31.56
CA ILE A 79 15.35 -9.30 -31.46
C ILE A 79 15.83 -8.90 -32.87
N GLU A 80 16.14 -7.63 -33.04
CA GLU A 80 16.83 -7.10 -34.22
C GLU A 80 18.35 -7.03 -33.98
N LYS A 81 18.73 -6.69 -32.75
CA LYS A 81 20.12 -6.65 -32.27
C LYS A 81 20.14 -7.00 -30.79
N PHE A 82 21.10 -7.79 -30.33
CA PHE A 82 21.21 -8.15 -28.92
C PHE A 82 22.61 -7.94 -28.37
N ASP A 83 22.69 -7.24 -27.24
CA ASP A 83 23.87 -7.17 -26.39
C ASP A 83 23.41 -7.40 -24.94
N THR A 84 22.82 -6.39 -24.31
CA THR A 84 22.31 -6.49 -22.94
C THR A 84 20.84 -6.06 -22.85
N LEU A 85 20.04 -6.87 -22.16
CA LEU A 85 18.66 -6.57 -21.80
C LEU A 85 18.49 -6.67 -20.29
N THR A 86 17.97 -5.62 -19.66
CA THR A 86 17.69 -5.62 -18.22
C THR A 86 16.19 -5.59 -17.97
N ILE A 87 15.66 -6.59 -17.26
CA ILE A 87 14.26 -6.64 -16.85
C ILE A 87 14.18 -6.76 -15.33
N GLY A 88 13.29 -6.00 -14.70
CA GLY A 88 13.22 -6.01 -13.24
C GLY A 88 12.00 -5.31 -12.65
N LYS A 89 12.03 -5.14 -11.33
CA LYS A 89 11.03 -4.39 -10.57
C LYS A 89 11.72 -3.54 -9.50
N GLY A 90 11.60 -2.23 -9.69
CA GLY A 90 12.32 -1.17 -8.98
C GLY A 90 13.82 -1.08 -9.34
N SER A 91 14.43 0.08 -9.12
CA SER A 91 15.84 0.33 -9.46
C SER A 91 16.63 0.95 -8.30
N GLY A 92 17.86 0.47 -8.08
CA GLY A 92 18.88 1.15 -7.27
C GLY A 92 18.61 1.34 -5.78
N ARG A 93 17.64 0.64 -5.18
CA ARG A 93 17.23 0.83 -3.78
C ARG A 93 16.82 -0.46 -3.08
N TYR A 94 16.55 -0.37 -1.78
CA TYR A 94 16.06 -1.49 -0.97
C TYR A 94 14.85 -2.19 -1.60
N LEU A 95 14.86 -3.53 -1.60
CA LEU A 95 13.88 -4.42 -2.21
C LEU A 95 13.68 -4.18 -3.71
N THR A 96 14.79 -4.14 -4.44
CA THR A 96 14.81 -4.15 -5.90
C THR A 96 15.39 -5.46 -6.42
N SER A 97 14.91 -5.90 -7.58
CA SER A 97 15.42 -7.10 -8.24
C SER A 97 15.40 -6.89 -9.75
N ASN A 98 16.48 -7.26 -10.42
CA ASN A 98 16.56 -7.27 -11.87
C ASN A 98 17.42 -8.42 -12.39
N LEU A 99 17.16 -8.79 -13.62
CA LEU A 99 17.95 -9.71 -14.42
C LEU A 99 18.64 -8.89 -15.49
N ILE A 100 19.95 -9.01 -15.59
CA ILE A 100 20.74 -8.51 -16.73
C ILE A 100 21.06 -9.74 -17.59
N ILE A 101 20.52 -9.78 -18.79
CA ILE A 101 20.65 -10.87 -19.75
C ILE A 101 21.66 -10.42 -20.81
N THR A 102 22.74 -11.18 -20.97
CA THR A 102 23.80 -10.98 -21.97
C THR A 102 23.80 -12.17 -22.95
N PRO A 103 24.64 -12.19 -24.00
CA PRO A 103 24.65 -13.29 -24.97
C PRO A 103 25.04 -14.64 -24.36
N ASP A 104 25.76 -14.65 -23.23
CA ASP A 104 26.34 -15.86 -22.63
C ASP A 104 25.94 -16.08 -21.16
N SER A 105 25.29 -15.11 -20.53
CA SER A 105 25.08 -15.10 -19.09
C SER A 105 23.78 -14.39 -18.68
N ILE A 106 23.22 -14.85 -17.56
CA ILE A 106 22.19 -14.11 -16.82
C ILE A 106 22.76 -13.73 -15.47
N ILE A 107 22.73 -12.44 -15.20
CA ILE A 107 23.15 -11.86 -13.92
C ILE A 107 21.88 -11.46 -13.17
N SER A 108 21.58 -12.20 -12.10
CA SER A 108 20.54 -11.82 -11.16
C SER A 108 21.11 -10.83 -10.15
N ASN A 109 20.51 -9.64 -10.05
CA ASN A 109 20.82 -8.66 -9.02
C ASN A 109 19.63 -8.50 -8.09
N ARG A 110 19.90 -8.50 -6.78
CA ARG A 110 18.93 -8.20 -5.75
C ARG A 110 19.53 -7.27 -4.72
N VAL A 111 18.79 -6.23 -4.37
CA VAL A 111 19.16 -5.30 -3.31
C VAL A 111 18.14 -5.43 -2.18
N THR A 112 18.58 -5.91 -1.03
CA THR A 112 17.82 -5.88 0.23
C THR A 112 18.66 -5.14 1.28
N ASN A 113 18.81 -5.67 2.49
CA ASN A 113 19.84 -5.22 3.42
C ASN A 113 21.25 -5.62 2.93
N VAL A 114 21.33 -6.61 2.04
CA VAL A 114 22.53 -7.01 1.33
C VAL A 114 22.29 -6.91 -0.17
N THR A 115 23.32 -6.51 -0.90
CA THR A 115 23.34 -6.63 -2.37
C THR A 115 23.84 -8.03 -2.72
N ALA A 116 22.98 -8.81 -3.36
CA ALA A 116 23.33 -10.12 -3.90
C ALA A 116 23.41 -10.03 -5.42
N ARG A 117 24.47 -10.60 -5.98
CA ARG A 117 24.68 -10.69 -7.43
C ARG A 117 25.15 -12.09 -7.77
N THR A 118 24.44 -12.75 -8.68
CA THR A 118 24.76 -14.11 -9.12
C THR A 118 24.74 -14.16 -10.63
N ALA A 119 25.83 -14.63 -11.23
CA ALA A 119 25.94 -14.84 -12.67
C ALA A 119 25.83 -16.33 -12.99
N THR A 120 24.96 -16.67 -13.94
CA THR A 120 24.78 -18.03 -14.44
C THR A 120 25.00 -18.03 -15.94
N LYS A 121 25.92 -18.86 -16.43
CA LYS A 121 26.13 -19.03 -17.87
C LYS A 121 24.95 -19.77 -18.50
N HIS A 122 24.63 -19.44 -19.75
CA HIS A 122 23.65 -20.17 -20.54
C HIS A 122 24.16 -20.43 -21.97
N GLN A 123 23.41 -21.24 -22.71
CA GLN A 123 23.72 -21.61 -24.09
C GLN A 123 22.66 -21.09 -25.09
N LEU A 124 21.76 -20.21 -24.63
CA LEU A 124 20.79 -19.54 -25.51
C LEU A 124 21.54 -18.72 -26.56
N THR A 125 21.08 -18.75 -27.82
CA THR A 125 21.70 -17.98 -28.91
C THR A 125 21.22 -16.51 -28.92
N LEU A 126 20.04 -16.24 -28.35
CA LEU A 126 19.40 -14.92 -28.24
C LEU A 126 19.30 -14.18 -29.58
N LYS A 127 18.67 -14.85 -30.55
CA LYS A 127 18.33 -14.32 -31.89
C LYS A 127 16.84 -14.48 -32.16
N ASN A 128 16.29 -13.69 -33.09
CA ASN A 128 14.88 -13.76 -33.47
C ASN A 128 13.97 -13.59 -32.23
N ASP A 129 13.14 -14.56 -31.88
CA ASP A 129 12.12 -14.36 -30.85
C ASP A 129 12.65 -14.60 -29.43
N ILE A 130 12.32 -13.70 -28.51
CA ILE A 130 12.58 -13.84 -27.07
C ILE A 130 11.30 -13.67 -26.26
N SER A 131 11.14 -14.50 -25.24
CA SER A 131 10.11 -14.33 -24.22
C SER A 131 10.73 -14.53 -22.84
N ILE A 132 10.38 -13.65 -21.90
CA ILE A 132 10.86 -13.68 -20.52
C ILE A 132 9.64 -13.62 -19.61
N LYS A 133 9.59 -14.53 -18.64
CA LYS A 133 8.55 -14.58 -17.61
C LYS A 133 9.20 -14.70 -16.25
N ILE A 134 8.85 -13.78 -15.34
CA ILE A 134 9.26 -13.81 -13.95
C ILE A 134 8.00 -14.04 -13.12
N GLU A 135 7.82 -15.24 -12.60
CA GLU A 135 6.66 -15.65 -11.82
C GLU A 135 7.01 -15.64 -10.35
N ARG A 136 6.32 -14.81 -9.57
CA ARG A 136 6.52 -14.66 -8.14
C ARG A 136 5.35 -15.29 -7.39
N GLY A 137 5.64 -16.33 -6.62
CA GLY A 137 4.73 -16.89 -5.61
C GLY A 137 4.78 -16.10 -4.30
N LEU A 138 4.46 -16.77 -3.18
CA LEU A 138 4.51 -16.13 -1.86
C LEU A 138 5.94 -15.85 -1.40
N SER A 139 6.80 -16.88 -1.47
CA SER A 139 8.18 -16.85 -0.95
C SER A 139 9.25 -17.18 -2.01
N SER A 140 8.87 -17.77 -3.15
CA SER A 140 9.77 -18.16 -4.24
C SER A 140 9.42 -17.50 -5.57
N SER A 141 10.39 -17.47 -6.49
CA SER A 141 10.21 -16.97 -7.85
C SER A 141 10.80 -17.93 -8.86
N THR A 142 10.16 -18.07 -10.02
CA THR A 142 10.68 -18.82 -11.17
C THR A 142 10.89 -17.85 -12.31
N VAL A 143 12.06 -17.92 -12.93
CA VAL A 143 12.38 -17.18 -14.15
C VAL A 143 12.41 -18.16 -15.30
N THR A 144 11.69 -17.86 -16.38
CA THR A 144 11.68 -18.63 -17.61
C THR A 144 12.03 -17.72 -18.78
N ILE A 145 13.05 -18.09 -19.53
CA ILE A 145 13.47 -17.41 -20.77
C ILE A 145 13.34 -18.41 -21.90
N ILE A 146 12.58 -18.05 -22.92
CA ILE A 146 12.39 -18.83 -24.14
C ILE A 146 13.00 -18.04 -25.28
N ASN A 147 13.90 -18.67 -26.03
CA ASN A 147 14.44 -18.12 -27.27
C ASN A 147 14.27 -19.17 -28.37
N GLU A 148 13.44 -18.85 -29.37
CA GLU A 148 12.99 -19.81 -30.38
C GLU A 148 12.44 -21.13 -29.78
N LYS A 149 13.22 -22.21 -29.81
CA LYS A 149 12.85 -23.54 -29.27
C LYS A 149 13.55 -23.87 -27.95
N ASP A 150 14.53 -23.07 -27.56
CA ASP A 150 15.29 -23.29 -26.34
C ASP A 150 14.60 -22.64 -25.16
N THR A 151 14.58 -23.34 -24.03
CA THR A 151 13.99 -22.86 -22.78
C THR A 151 15.01 -22.98 -21.66
N LEU A 152 15.23 -21.88 -20.96
CA LEU A 152 15.98 -21.84 -19.71
C LEU A 152 15.01 -21.45 -18.59
N SER A 153 14.92 -22.31 -17.57
CA SER A 153 14.10 -22.05 -16.38
C SER A 153 14.90 -22.31 -15.11
N PHE A 154 14.79 -21.40 -14.14
CA PHE A 154 15.51 -21.50 -12.87
C PHE A 154 14.79 -20.77 -11.73
N SER A 155 15.02 -21.25 -10.51
CA SER A 155 14.54 -20.60 -9.29
C SER A 155 15.36 -19.35 -8.99
N SER A 156 14.69 -18.29 -8.54
CA SER A 156 15.29 -17.00 -8.20
C SER A 156 14.74 -16.47 -6.87
N ASP A 157 15.52 -15.61 -6.22
CA ASP A 157 15.12 -14.85 -5.03
C ASP A 157 14.51 -13.48 -5.37
N PHE A 158 14.08 -13.28 -6.63
CA PHE A 158 13.44 -12.07 -7.14
C PHE A 158 12.23 -11.65 -6.30
N ILE A 159 12.17 -10.41 -5.80
CA ILE A 159 11.02 -9.91 -5.00
C ILE A 159 10.51 -8.58 -5.52
N GLY A 160 11.39 -7.59 -5.74
CA GLY A 160 11.11 -6.29 -6.37
C GLY A 160 9.86 -5.49 -5.97
N MET A 161 10.02 -4.24 -5.55
CA MET A 161 8.91 -3.29 -5.35
C MET A 161 9.00 -2.11 -6.31
N ASN A 162 7.91 -1.34 -6.39
CA ASN A 162 7.68 -0.25 -7.34
C ASN A 162 7.48 -0.76 -8.76
N GLN A 163 7.75 0.11 -9.74
CA GLN A 163 7.51 -0.13 -11.15
C GLN A 163 8.34 -1.32 -11.69
N PRO A 164 7.68 -2.28 -12.35
CA PRO A 164 8.34 -3.16 -13.31
C PRO A 164 8.96 -2.32 -14.43
N PHE A 165 10.13 -2.72 -14.90
CA PHE A 165 10.83 -2.02 -15.97
C PHE A 165 11.55 -2.99 -16.92
N ILE A 166 11.76 -2.53 -18.14
CA ILE A 166 12.62 -3.14 -19.16
C ILE A 166 13.54 -2.05 -19.69
N HIS A 167 14.83 -2.34 -19.78
CA HIS A 167 15.85 -1.41 -20.25
C HIS A 167 16.80 -2.10 -21.22
N SER A 168 17.14 -1.41 -22.31
CA SER A 168 18.09 -1.88 -23.31
C SER A 168 19.44 -1.18 -23.19
N SER A 169 20.52 -1.96 -23.33
CA SER A 169 21.88 -1.46 -23.55
C SER A 169 22.52 -2.27 -24.69
N GLY A 170 22.73 -1.63 -25.84
CA GLY A 170 23.22 -2.25 -27.06
C GLY A 170 22.22 -3.20 -27.76
N THR A 171 20.98 -3.27 -27.26
CA THR A 171 19.91 -4.18 -27.74
C THR A 171 18.81 -3.40 -28.48
N GLU A 172 18.22 -4.01 -29.50
CA GLU A 172 17.05 -3.48 -30.22
C GLU A 172 16.03 -4.61 -30.40
N ILE A 173 14.80 -4.40 -29.91
CA ILE A 173 13.73 -5.40 -29.92
C ILE A 173 12.42 -4.75 -30.38
N LYS A 174 11.74 -5.38 -31.35
CA LYS A 174 10.32 -5.15 -31.63
C LYS A 174 9.49 -5.89 -30.59
N VAL A 175 9.00 -5.17 -29.59
CA VAL A 175 8.29 -5.72 -28.45
C VAL A 175 6.82 -5.96 -28.79
N ASP A 176 6.39 -7.21 -28.67
CA ASP A 176 4.98 -7.59 -28.80
C ASP A 176 4.22 -7.23 -27.53
N THR A 177 4.78 -7.56 -26.36
CA THR A 177 4.16 -7.29 -25.06
C THR A 177 5.19 -7.12 -23.95
N PHE A 178 4.93 -6.14 -23.07
CA PHE A 178 5.53 -6.03 -21.75
C PHE A 178 4.42 -5.77 -20.72
N GLU A 179 4.27 -6.66 -19.73
CA GLU A 179 3.09 -6.68 -18.87
C GLU A 179 3.40 -7.07 -17.42
N PHE A 180 2.66 -6.48 -16.49
CA PHE A 180 2.66 -6.81 -15.06
C PHE A 180 1.32 -7.38 -14.65
N ILE A 181 1.28 -8.67 -14.34
CA ILE A 181 0.06 -9.41 -14.04
C ILE A 181 0.03 -9.67 -12.54
N CYS A 182 -1.07 -9.32 -11.87
CA CYS A 182 -1.34 -9.73 -10.49
C CYS A 182 -2.84 -9.97 -10.37
N GLU A 183 -3.23 -11.21 -10.11
CA GLU A 183 -4.66 -11.59 -10.04
C GLU A 183 -5.38 -10.91 -8.87
N ASP A 184 -4.65 -10.52 -7.83
CA ASP A 184 -5.22 -9.86 -6.66
C ASP A 184 -5.79 -8.46 -7.00
N TYR A 185 -5.45 -7.87 -8.15
CA TYR A 185 -6.17 -6.68 -8.66
C TYR A 185 -7.66 -6.95 -8.92
N ASN A 186 -8.08 -8.21 -9.08
CA ASN A 186 -9.49 -8.58 -9.21
C ASN A 186 -10.19 -8.79 -7.86
N SER A 187 -9.48 -8.64 -6.73
CA SER A 187 -10.06 -8.78 -5.40
C SER A 187 -10.97 -7.60 -5.05
N ASP A 188 -12.00 -7.88 -4.27
CA ASP A 188 -12.88 -6.88 -3.66
C ASP A 188 -12.23 -6.14 -2.48
N VAL A 189 -11.07 -6.58 -2.00
CA VAL A 189 -10.38 -6.00 -0.83
C VAL A 189 -8.94 -5.66 -1.19
N PHE A 190 -8.59 -4.37 -1.15
CA PHE A 190 -7.21 -3.92 -1.28
C PHE A 190 -6.69 -3.42 0.06
N VAL A 191 -5.48 -3.85 0.44
CA VAL A 191 -4.78 -3.46 1.66
C VAL A 191 -3.52 -2.70 1.28
N PHE A 192 -3.45 -1.45 1.71
CA PHE A 192 -2.28 -0.59 1.55
C PHE A 192 -1.60 -0.39 2.90
N GLY A 193 -0.28 -0.52 2.95
CA GLY A 193 0.45 -0.50 4.20
C GLY A 193 1.92 -0.16 4.09
N ASP A 194 2.59 -0.28 5.22
CA ASP A 194 4.04 -0.18 5.30
C ASP A 194 4.70 -1.53 5.61
N SER A 195 5.76 -1.55 6.42
CA SER A 195 6.44 -2.76 6.85
C SER A 195 5.55 -3.71 7.63
N TYR A 196 4.42 -3.25 8.18
CA TYR A 196 3.43 -4.07 8.88
C TYR A 196 2.59 -4.94 7.94
N VAL A 197 2.58 -4.65 6.64
CA VAL A 197 1.74 -5.30 5.64
C VAL A 197 2.57 -6.20 4.71
N SER A 198 2.54 -7.50 4.99
CA SER A 198 3.17 -8.54 4.15
C SER A 198 2.51 -9.89 4.39
N SER A 199 2.17 -10.62 3.32
CA SER A 199 1.62 -11.98 3.42
C SER A 199 2.69 -13.05 3.63
N ALA A 200 3.98 -12.71 3.55
CA ALA A 200 5.08 -13.69 3.53
C ALA A 200 5.82 -13.84 4.88
N SER A 201 5.39 -13.12 5.93
CA SER A 201 6.10 -13.13 7.23
C SER A 201 5.12 -13.38 8.37
N PRO A 202 5.34 -14.41 9.22
CA PRO A 202 4.49 -14.69 10.38
C PRO A 202 4.53 -13.60 11.46
N SER A 203 5.48 -12.67 11.37
CA SER A 203 5.50 -11.46 12.19
C SER A 203 4.63 -10.34 11.61
N ARG A 204 3.75 -10.60 10.63
CA ARG A 204 2.88 -9.62 9.99
C ARG A 204 1.46 -10.17 9.90
N TRP A 205 0.47 -9.37 10.25
CA TRP A 205 -0.93 -9.83 10.31
C TRP A 205 -1.47 -10.36 8.97
N PRO A 206 -1.10 -9.83 7.78
CA PRO A 206 -1.65 -10.35 6.53
C PRO A 206 -1.20 -11.79 6.21
N TYR A 207 -0.12 -12.26 6.82
CA TYR A 207 0.29 -13.68 6.72
C TYR A 207 -0.84 -14.59 7.18
N TYR A 208 -1.44 -14.34 8.34
CA TYR A 208 -2.50 -15.18 8.89
C TYR A 208 -3.80 -15.08 8.09
N ILE A 209 -4.10 -13.91 7.53
CA ILE A 209 -5.27 -13.72 6.67
C ILE A 209 -5.10 -14.47 5.35
N ASN A 210 -3.90 -14.47 4.77
CA ASN A 210 -3.57 -15.25 3.58
C ASN A 210 -3.57 -16.76 3.86
N GLU A 211 -2.98 -17.22 4.96
CA GLU A 211 -2.97 -18.63 5.36
C GLU A 211 -4.38 -19.18 5.63
N ALA A 212 -5.30 -18.33 6.08
CA ALA A 212 -6.71 -18.67 6.22
C ALA A 212 -7.46 -18.79 4.87
N GLY A 213 -6.79 -18.55 3.74
CA GLY A 213 -7.34 -18.70 2.40
C GLY A 213 -8.15 -17.51 1.90
N TYR A 214 -8.06 -16.35 2.56
CA TYR A 214 -8.79 -15.16 2.13
C TYR A 214 -8.04 -14.37 1.05
N GLN A 215 -8.77 -13.90 0.04
CA GLN A 215 -8.23 -13.15 -1.10
C GLN A 215 -8.28 -11.65 -0.86
N PHE A 216 -7.13 -10.99 -1.00
CA PHE A 216 -6.98 -9.54 -0.93
C PHE A 216 -5.70 -9.12 -1.66
N LEU A 217 -5.68 -7.90 -2.20
CA LEU A 217 -4.46 -7.29 -2.69
C LEU A 217 -3.63 -6.77 -1.52
N CYS A 218 -2.35 -7.16 -1.45
CA CYS A 218 -1.45 -6.80 -0.36
C CYS A 218 -0.31 -5.90 -0.85
N ASP A 219 -0.49 -4.59 -0.76
CA ASP A 219 0.46 -3.56 -1.22
C ASP A 219 1.06 -2.81 -0.01
N GLY A 220 2.08 -3.42 0.62
CA GLY A 220 2.78 -2.85 1.76
C GLY A 220 4.22 -2.42 1.45
N LEU A 221 4.58 -1.14 1.60
CA LEU A 221 5.95 -0.66 1.36
C LEU A 221 6.74 -0.59 2.67
N PRO A 222 7.74 -1.45 2.94
CA PRO A 222 8.57 -1.32 4.12
C PRO A 222 9.28 0.03 4.19
N GLY A 223 9.11 0.75 5.31
CA GLY A 223 9.61 2.12 5.47
C GLY A 223 8.79 3.18 4.73
N GLY A 224 7.75 2.78 4.00
CA GLY A 224 6.87 3.66 3.23
C GLY A 224 6.01 4.55 4.10
N LYS A 225 5.76 5.76 3.62
CA LYS A 225 4.90 6.76 4.25
C LYS A 225 3.55 6.83 3.55
N SER A 226 2.63 7.58 4.13
CA SER A 226 1.32 7.85 3.53
C SER A 226 1.42 8.49 2.15
N LYS A 227 2.44 9.33 1.93
CA LYS A 227 2.74 9.90 0.61
C LYS A 227 3.03 8.82 -0.44
N ASP A 228 3.91 7.87 -0.12
CA ASP A 228 4.35 6.86 -1.09
C ASP A 228 3.19 5.93 -1.46
N SER A 229 2.42 5.52 -0.44
CA SER A 229 1.26 4.64 -0.66
C SER A 229 0.10 5.33 -1.37
N PHE A 230 0.05 6.67 -1.35
CA PHE A 230 -0.93 7.41 -2.13
C PHE A 230 -0.69 7.25 -3.64
N ASP A 231 0.57 7.15 -4.06
CA ASP A 231 0.90 6.88 -5.47
C ASP A 231 0.46 5.45 -5.85
N PHE A 232 0.67 4.46 -4.95
CA PHE A 232 0.27 3.06 -5.21
C PHE A 232 -1.25 2.85 -5.26
N ILE A 233 -2.04 3.50 -4.39
CA ILE A 233 -3.51 3.36 -4.46
C ILE A 233 -4.09 3.99 -5.73
N ASN A 234 -3.54 5.12 -6.20
CA ASN A 234 -3.95 5.71 -7.48
C ASN A 234 -3.61 4.77 -8.65
N ALA A 235 -2.42 4.16 -8.62
CA ALA A 235 -1.99 3.18 -9.61
C ALA A 235 -2.83 1.89 -9.57
N ALA A 236 -3.22 1.40 -8.39
CA ALA A 236 -4.11 0.26 -8.27
C ALA A 236 -5.53 0.57 -8.79
N PHE A 237 -6.08 1.74 -8.45
CA PHE A 237 -7.43 2.16 -8.85
C PHE A 237 -7.55 2.44 -10.36
N SER A 238 -6.44 2.68 -11.06
CA SER A 238 -6.42 2.79 -12.52
C SER A 238 -6.61 1.43 -13.20
N ILE A 239 -6.19 0.33 -12.55
CA ILE A 239 -6.40 -1.04 -13.02
C ILE A 239 -7.80 -1.50 -12.64
N ASN A 240 -8.10 -1.54 -11.34
CA ASN A 240 -9.39 -1.96 -10.84
C ASN A 240 -9.74 -1.27 -9.52
N LYS A 241 -11.03 -1.11 -9.23
CA LYS A 241 -11.53 -0.45 -8.02
C LYS A 241 -12.17 -1.52 -7.13
N PRO A 242 -11.65 -1.74 -5.92
CA PRO A 242 -12.18 -2.76 -5.02
C PRO A 242 -13.47 -2.27 -4.37
N LYS A 243 -14.20 -3.18 -3.71
CA LYS A 243 -15.31 -2.79 -2.83
C LYS A 243 -14.80 -2.14 -1.53
N TYR A 244 -13.68 -2.63 -0.99
CA TYR A 244 -13.05 -2.14 0.21
C TYR A 244 -11.58 -1.77 -0.03
N ALA A 245 -11.18 -0.61 0.47
CA ALA A 245 -9.77 -0.21 0.59
C ALA A 245 -9.42 -0.07 2.07
N ILE A 246 -8.39 -0.77 2.52
CA ILE A 246 -7.91 -0.76 3.90
C ILE A 246 -6.59 0.00 3.93
N TRP A 247 -6.57 1.08 4.72
CA TRP A 247 -5.43 2.01 4.77
C TRP A 247 -4.68 1.87 6.10
N CYS A 248 -3.50 1.24 6.05
CA CYS A 248 -2.68 0.88 7.20
C CYS A 248 -1.33 1.62 7.20
N LEU A 249 -1.35 2.95 7.08
CA LEU A 249 -0.15 3.79 7.05
C LEU A 249 -0.11 4.78 8.22
N GLY A 250 1.11 5.08 8.66
CA GLY A 250 1.39 6.15 9.62
C GLY A 250 2.61 5.92 10.48
N MET A 251 3.12 4.69 10.57
CA MET A 251 4.27 4.35 11.40
C MET A 251 5.57 5.03 10.92
N ASN A 252 5.77 5.16 9.61
CA ASN A 252 6.96 5.83 9.06
C ASN A 252 6.72 7.30 8.70
N ASP A 253 5.48 7.77 8.79
CA ASP A 253 5.18 9.20 8.78
C ASP A 253 5.76 9.87 10.03
N LYS A 254 5.89 11.20 10.01
CA LYS A 254 6.46 11.92 11.15
C LYS A 254 5.58 11.71 12.40
N SER A 255 6.22 11.54 13.55
CA SER A 255 5.56 11.40 14.86
C SER A 255 4.63 12.57 15.14
N ASP A 256 3.59 12.28 15.93
CA ASP A 256 2.68 13.27 16.46
C ASP A 256 3.36 14.14 17.51
N VAL A 257 2.87 15.37 17.64
CA VAL A 257 3.20 16.23 18.77
C VAL A 257 2.06 16.08 19.78
N GLU A 258 2.36 15.58 20.98
CA GLU A 258 1.33 15.28 21.99
C GLU A 258 0.24 14.34 21.41
N ARG A 259 -1.03 14.76 21.41
CA ARG A 259 -2.17 14.05 20.81
C ARG A 259 -2.66 14.72 19.53
N VAL A 260 -1.81 15.46 18.83
CA VAL A 260 -2.15 16.11 17.57
C VAL A 260 -1.54 15.33 16.42
N ALA A 261 -2.41 14.77 15.57
CA ALA A 261 -2.01 14.04 14.37
C ALA A 261 -1.07 14.87 13.50
N ASN A 262 0.00 14.27 13.02
CA ASN A 262 0.88 14.91 12.06
C ASN A 262 0.10 15.40 10.81
N GLU A 263 0.29 16.66 10.43
CA GLU A 263 -0.51 17.30 9.38
C GLU A 263 -0.20 16.75 7.96
N GLU A 264 1.03 16.31 7.69
CA GLU A 264 1.35 15.68 6.39
C GLU A 264 0.61 14.35 6.26
N TRP A 265 0.73 13.46 7.26
CA TRP A 265 -0.02 12.21 7.32
C TRP A 265 -1.53 12.46 7.14
N LYS A 266 -2.08 13.39 7.92
CA LYS A 266 -3.50 13.74 7.90
C LYS A 266 -3.95 14.25 6.53
N SER A 267 -3.10 15.01 5.84
CA SER A 267 -3.39 15.49 4.48
C SER A 267 -3.51 14.33 3.49
N TYR A 268 -2.68 13.30 3.59
CA TYR A 268 -2.76 12.13 2.72
C TYR A 268 -3.95 11.23 3.06
N VAL A 269 -4.27 11.05 4.35
CA VAL A 269 -5.49 10.33 4.75
C VAL A 269 -6.72 11.00 4.15
N LYS A 270 -6.81 12.35 4.20
CA LYS A 270 -7.90 13.09 3.56
C LYS A 270 -7.96 12.88 2.04
N LYS A 271 -6.82 12.87 1.35
CA LYS A 271 -6.76 12.55 -0.09
C LYS A 271 -7.27 11.13 -0.38
N VAL A 272 -6.95 10.16 0.48
CA VAL A 272 -7.45 8.78 0.35
C VAL A 272 -8.96 8.73 0.60
N MET A 273 -9.48 9.45 1.59
CA MET A 273 -10.92 9.58 1.84
C MET A 273 -11.65 10.14 0.62
N GLU A 274 -11.12 11.21 0.01
CA GLU A 274 -11.65 11.81 -1.21
C GLU A 274 -11.58 10.85 -2.41
N LEU A 275 -10.46 10.16 -2.59
CA LEU A 275 -10.27 9.18 -3.66
C LEU A 275 -11.27 8.02 -3.56
N CYS A 276 -11.42 7.45 -2.37
CA CYS A 276 -12.37 6.35 -2.13
C CYS A 276 -13.81 6.82 -2.34
N ALA A 277 -14.18 8.00 -1.84
CA ALA A 277 -15.51 8.58 -2.05
C ALA A 277 -15.81 8.82 -3.54
N LYS A 278 -14.84 9.36 -4.29
CA LYS A 278 -14.95 9.60 -5.75
C LYS A 278 -15.21 8.30 -6.52
N HIS A 279 -14.63 7.19 -6.07
CA HIS A 279 -14.73 5.89 -6.74
C HIS A 279 -15.76 4.94 -6.10
N ASN A 280 -16.57 5.41 -5.15
CA ASN A 280 -17.54 4.59 -4.41
C ASN A 280 -16.92 3.35 -3.75
N VAL A 281 -15.68 3.48 -3.26
CA VAL A 281 -14.95 2.45 -2.52
C VAL A 281 -15.17 2.68 -1.03
N THR A 282 -15.49 1.62 -0.28
CA THR A 282 -15.61 1.71 1.18
C THR A 282 -14.23 1.74 1.81
N LEU A 283 -13.82 2.90 2.31
CA LEU A 283 -12.57 3.06 3.04
C LEU A 283 -12.71 2.52 4.46
N ILE A 284 -11.75 1.67 4.86
CA ILE A 284 -11.54 1.23 6.24
C ILE A 284 -10.17 1.75 6.67
N LEU A 285 -10.14 2.56 7.72
CA LEU A 285 -8.88 3.06 8.29
C LEU A 285 -8.30 2.02 9.26
N SER A 286 -7.05 2.20 9.69
CA SER A 286 -6.55 1.49 10.87
C SER A 286 -5.86 2.43 11.84
N THR A 287 -5.93 2.11 13.12
CA THR A 287 -5.03 2.73 14.10
C THR A 287 -3.61 2.22 13.88
N VAL A 288 -2.64 3.03 14.27
CA VAL A 288 -1.20 2.74 14.15
C VAL A 288 -0.65 2.60 15.56
N PRO A 289 -0.10 1.44 15.95
CA PRO A 289 0.49 1.28 17.27
C PRO A 289 1.51 2.38 17.61
N THR A 290 1.47 2.87 18.84
CA THR A 290 2.52 3.76 19.36
C THR A 290 3.70 2.94 19.87
N VAL A 291 4.93 3.41 19.68
CA VAL A 291 6.16 2.83 20.26
C VAL A 291 7.02 3.94 20.85
N GLU A 292 8.01 3.58 21.66
CA GLU A 292 8.86 4.54 22.40
C GLU A 292 9.42 5.65 21.50
N ILE A 293 9.93 5.29 20.32
CA ILE A 293 10.57 6.24 19.41
C ILE A 293 9.58 6.96 18.47
N ARG A 294 8.29 6.57 18.46
CA ARG A 294 7.28 7.07 17.50
C ARG A 294 5.88 7.15 18.13
N ASN A 295 5.46 8.38 18.39
CA ASN A 295 4.13 8.69 18.89
C ASN A 295 3.10 8.76 17.76
N ASN A 296 2.02 7.97 17.87
CA ASN A 296 0.91 7.92 16.91
C ASN A 296 -0.45 8.18 17.55
N ARG A 297 -0.48 8.67 18.80
CA ARG A 297 -1.73 8.87 19.57
C ARG A 297 -2.68 9.84 18.89
N GLY A 298 -2.19 10.94 18.34
CA GLY A 298 -3.01 11.90 17.62
C GLY A 298 -3.60 11.33 16.32
N LYS A 299 -2.83 10.53 15.58
CA LYS A 299 -3.34 9.78 14.41
C LYS A 299 -4.47 8.83 14.82
N ASN A 300 -4.29 8.09 15.91
CA ASN A 300 -5.30 7.14 16.39
C ASN A 300 -6.56 7.85 16.88
N ASP A 301 -6.42 8.96 17.61
CA ASP A 301 -7.55 9.80 18.02
C ASP A 301 -8.32 10.34 16.78
N PHE A 302 -7.61 10.75 15.73
CA PHE A 302 -8.22 11.15 14.46
C PHE A 302 -8.97 9.99 13.78
N VAL A 303 -8.37 8.80 13.69
CA VAL A 303 -9.02 7.61 13.08
C VAL A 303 -10.32 7.27 13.82
N ARG A 304 -10.28 7.18 15.15
CA ARG A 304 -11.44 6.83 15.99
C ARG A 304 -12.55 7.89 15.88
N ALA A 305 -12.18 9.17 15.75
CA ALA A 305 -13.14 10.28 15.63
C ALA A 305 -13.61 10.55 14.18
N SER A 306 -13.06 9.86 13.17
CA SER A 306 -13.28 10.17 11.76
C SER A 306 -14.70 9.89 11.26
N GLY A 307 -15.45 9.03 11.94
CA GLY A 307 -16.73 8.50 11.49
C GLY A 307 -16.61 7.40 10.42
N TYR A 308 -15.39 7.03 10.01
CA TYR A 308 -15.14 5.88 9.14
C TYR A 308 -15.02 4.62 9.98
N ARG A 309 -15.36 3.47 9.38
CA ARG A 309 -15.00 2.17 9.95
C ARG A 309 -13.48 2.06 10.04
N TYR A 310 -12.99 1.44 11.11
CA TYR A 310 -11.57 1.22 11.29
C TYR A 310 -11.27 -0.14 11.94
N ILE A 311 -10.03 -0.59 11.77
CA ILE A 311 -9.45 -1.73 12.49
C ILE A 311 -8.53 -1.18 13.58
N ASP A 312 -8.79 -1.51 14.84
CA ASP A 312 -8.03 -0.96 15.97
C ASP A 312 -6.79 -1.81 16.31
N PHE A 313 -5.78 -1.77 15.44
CA PHE A 313 -4.52 -2.50 15.66
C PHE A 313 -3.75 -2.03 16.89
N ASP A 314 -3.85 -0.75 17.25
CA ASP A 314 -3.25 -0.21 18.47
C ASP A 314 -3.85 -0.87 19.72
N GLU A 315 -5.17 -0.99 19.82
CA GLU A 315 -5.86 -1.72 20.90
C GLU A 315 -5.47 -3.22 20.94
N ALA A 316 -5.24 -3.83 19.76
CA ALA A 316 -4.88 -5.23 19.68
C ALA A 316 -3.57 -5.53 20.42
N VAL A 317 -2.57 -4.65 20.32
CA VAL A 317 -1.21 -4.92 20.78
C VAL A 317 -0.72 -4.03 21.93
N SER A 318 -1.36 -2.89 22.17
CA SER A 318 -0.93 -1.89 23.16
C SER A 318 -2.10 -1.38 24.02
N ASP A 319 -1.78 -0.56 25.02
CA ASP A 319 -2.73 0.17 25.86
C ASP A 319 -3.12 1.56 25.31
N GLY A 320 -2.68 1.90 24.10
CA GLY A 320 -2.88 3.20 23.47
C GLY A 320 -1.87 4.28 23.89
N GLU A 321 -1.00 4.00 24.88
CA GLU A 321 0.08 4.88 25.31
C GLU A 321 1.46 4.41 24.80
N GLY A 322 1.47 3.32 24.03
CA GLY A 322 2.67 2.70 23.49
C GLY A 322 3.28 1.64 24.40
N ASN A 323 2.58 1.24 25.48
CA ASN A 323 2.99 0.07 26.27
C ASN A 323 2.41 -1.17 25.61
N TRP A 324 3.24 -1.87 24.84
CA TRP A 324 2.83 -3.10 24.20
C TRP A 324 2.63 -4.22 25.21
N LYS A 325 1.62 -5.06 24.96
CA LYS A 325 1.36 -6.26 25.75
C LYS A 325 2.55 -7.22 25.64
N GLU A 326 2.76 -8.00 26.69
CA GLU A 326 3.93 -8.86 26.84
C GLU A 326 4.10 -9.83 25.64
N GLY A 327 5.30 -9.78 25.06
CA GLY A 327 5.72 -10.62 23.93
C GLY A 327 5.09 -10.25 22.58
N MET A 328 4.43 -9.08 22.47
CA MET A 328 3.82 -8.64 21.20
C MET A 328 4.72 -7.71 20.38
N LEU A 329 5.69 -7.03 21.00
CA LEU A 329 6.65 -6.17 20.31
C LEU A 329 7.96 -6.92 20.05
N ALA A 330 8.45 -6.86 18.81
CA ALA A 330 9.73 -7.45 18.43
C ALA A 330 10.91 -6.69 19.05
N LYS A 331 12.08 -7.33 19.05
CA LYS A 331 13.33 -6.77 19.62
C LYS A 331 13.79 -5.47 18.94
N ASP A 332 13.31 -5.17 17.74
CA ASP A 332 13.61 -3.92 17.05
C ASP A 332 12.84 -2.71 17.61
N GLY A 333 11.92 -2.92 18.56
CA GLY A 333 11.17 -1.88 19.24
C GLY A 333 10.13 -1.18 18.36
N VAL A 334 9.88 -1.68 17.15
CA VAL A 334 8.99 -1.04 16.17
C VAL A 334 7.96 -2.00 15.62
N HIS A 335 8.30 -3.26 15.35
CA HIS A 335 7.41 -4.19 14.65
C HIS A 335 6.76 -5.18 15.61
N PRO A 336 5.60 -5.75 15.27
CA PRO A 336 5.05 -6.85 16.05
C PRO A 336 5.97 -8.07 15.94
N ASP A 337 6.07 -8.80 17.05
CA ASP A 337 6.51 -10.19 17.03
C ASP A 337 5.35 -11.10 16.56
N LYS A 338 5.58 -12.41 16.42
CA LYS A 338 4.59 -13.38 15.97
C LYS A 338 3.26 -13.25 16.73
N LYS A 339 3.32 -13.23 18.07
CA LYS A 339 2.13 -13.10 18.94
C LYS A 339 1.39 -11.78 18.72
N GLY A 340 2.11 -10.68 18.48
CA GLY A 340 1.51 -9.39 18.14
C GLY A 340 0.80 -9.42 16.79
N ALA A 341 1.41 -10.09 15.80
CA ALA A 341 0.83 -10.25 14.47
C ALA A 341 -0.43 -11.13 14.46
N GLU A 342 -0.46 -12.20 15.28
CA GLU A 342 -1.66 -13.01 15.51
C GLU A 342 -2.78 -12.16 16.13
N ALA A 343 -2.49 -11.40 17.20
CA ALA A 343 -3.46 -10.53 17.84
C ALA A 343 -4.02 -9.45 16.88
N MET A 344 -3.16 -8.89 16.03
CA MET A 344 -3.59 -7.97 14.97
C MET A 344 -4.47 -8.67 13.93
N ALA A 345 -4.16 -9.92 13.54
CA ALA A 345 -4.98 -10.67 12.60
C ALA A 345 -6.37 -11.00 13.19
N ASP A 346 -6.44 -11.37 14.46
CA ASP A 346 -7.72 -11.59 15.16
C ASP A 346 -8.54 -10.30 15.22
N LYS A 347 -7.88 -9.17 15.50
CA LYS A 347 -8.53 -7.85 15.48
C LYS A 347 -9.05 -7.50 14.09
N PHE A 348 -8.28 -7.79 13.03
CA PHE A 348 -8.73 -7.62 11.65
C PHE A 348 -10.00 -8.44 11.36
N LEU A 349 -10.03 -9.71 11.75
CA LEU A 349 -11.19 -10.59 11.54
C LEU A 349 -12.41 -10.18 12.37
N SER A 350 -12.19 -9.59 13.54
CA SER A 350 -13.25 -9.05 14.41
C SER A 350 -13.83 -7.75 13.86
N ASP A 351 -12.96 -6.82 13.45
CA ASP A 351 -13.35 -5.47 13.00
C ASP A 351 -13.79 -5.47 11.53
N PHE A 352 -13.37 -6.46 10.73
CA PHE A 352 -13.74 -6.68 9.32
C PHE A 352 -14.05 -8.17 9.02
N PRO A 353 -15.12 -8.75 9.58
CA PRO A 353 -15.49 -10.15 9.35
C PRO A 353 -15.89 -10.45 7.91
N GLU A 354 -16.26 -9.46 7.10
CA GLU A 354 -16.66 -9.64 5.71
C GLU A 354 -15.55 -10.20 4.82
N ILE A 355 -14.28 -10.09 5.24
CA ILE A 355 -13.15 -10.73 4.55
C ILE A 355 -13.40 -12.22 4.30
N LYS A 356 -14.15 -12.88 5.20
CA LYS A 356 -14.47 -14.32 5.12
C LYS A 356 -15.30 -14.70 3.90
N ASN A 357 -15.92 -13.73 3.23
CA ASN A 357 -16.67 -13.95 2.00
C ASN A 357 -15.78 -13.94 0.73
N TYR A 358 -14.48 -13.64 0.88
CA TYR A 358 -13.55 -13.49 -0.23
C TYR A 358 -12.45 -14.55 -0.13
N LEU A 359 -12.65 -15.70 -0.78
CA LEU A 359 -11.70 -16.83 -0.77
C LEU A 359 -10.79 -16.78 -2.00
N ARG A 360 -9.54 -17.24 -1.84
CA ARG A 360 -8.57 -17.37 -2.94
C ARG A 360 -8.81 -18.63 -3.76
#